data_AF-A0A1V5S9B1-F1
#
_entry.id   AF-A0A1V5S9B1-F1
#
_cell.length_a   1.000
_cell.length_b   1.000
_cell.length_c   1.000
_cell.angle_alpha   90.00
_cell.angle_beta   90.00
_cell.angle_gamma   90.00
#
_symmetry.space_group_name_H-M   'P 1'
#
loop_
_entity.id
_entity.type
_entity.pdbx_description
1 polymer ?
#
loop_
_entity_poly.entity_id
_entity_poly.type
_entity_poly.pdbx_seq_one_letter_code
_entity_poly.pdbx_strand_id
1 'polypeptide(L)'
;MIKKLIVGFIALVAFYVVFVQVQVVITRQEKAKQVTGEKTEDSVHKVYSFQFAKYTPEGQKEIEIEGDSADIMADTVHLMNVMAKAYAEEVPVTVTADKGRYDKKENLIHIEQNVVATTEDGTRLLTEELDMHPDQHVIENEVNTQVKKDNINVEGLGARADTQLKKVKFKKNVTVIVQSSEEEGSGPTTITCDGPLVVDYDKNIAHFKENVVTQDSRGKLTANMMDVYYNRVSRRVSKIVAVGDVVIENPDGNKTFSDSVIYLAEEGRIILGGDTEALYYGGEGPEGLEKGIF
;
A
#
# COMPACT_ATOMS: atom_id res chain seq x y z
N MET A 1 -30.54 -71.48 -42.77
CA MET A 1 -31.34 -70.45 -42.08
C MET A 1 -30.49 -69.31 -41.47
N ILE A 2 -29.24 -69.55 -41.05
CA ILE A 2 -28.34 -68.56 -40.43
C ILE A 2 -27.95 -67.37 -41.33
N LYS A 3 -27.77 -67.58 -42.65
CA LYS A 3 -27.42 -66.48 -43.58
C LYS A 3 -28.51 -65.40 -43.71
N LYS A 4 -29.79 -65.74 -43.52
CA LYS A 4 -30.90 -64.76 -43.57
C LYS A 4 -31.01 -63.94 -42.29
N LEU A 5 -30.61 -64.50 -41.14
CA LEU A 5 -30.54 -63.79 -39.85
C LEU A 5 -29.39 -62.78 -39.80
N ILE A 6 -28.23 -63.11 -40.37
CA ILE A 6 -27.07 -62.21 -40.41
C ILE A 6 -27.34 -61.00 -41.31
N VAL A 7 -27.99 -61.19 -42.46
CA VAL A 7 -28.38 -60.07 -43.34
C VAL A 7 -29.42 -59.15 -42.68
N GLY A 8 -30.37 -59.72 -41.93
CA GLY A 8 -31.32 -58.92 -41.15
C GLY A 8 -30.66 -58.09 -40.04
N PHE A 9 -29.65 -58.65 -39.37
CA PHE A 9 -28.91 -57.95 -38.31
C PHE A 9 -28.05 -56.80 -38.88
N ILE A 10 -27.38 -57.02 -40.01
CA ILE A 10 -26.58 -55.97 -40.68
C ILE A 10 -27.47 -54.82 -41.16
N ALA A 11 -28.67 -55.11 -41.69
CA ALA A 11 -29.63 -54.09 -42.10
C ALA A 11 -30.16 -53.26 -40.91
N LEU A 12 -30.36 -53.91 -39.75
CA LEU A 12 -30.84 -53.25 -38.53
C LEU A 12 -29.76 -52.33 -37.92
N VAL A 13 -28.50 -52.76 -37.92
CA VAL A 13 -27.37 -51.93 -37.49
C VAL A 13 -27.17 -50.74 -38.42
N ALA A 14 -27.25 -50.95 -39.74
CA ALA A 14 -27.15 -49.85 -40.71
C ALA A 14 -28.29 -48.82 -40.53
N PHE A 15 -29.53 -49.29 -40.31
CA PHE A 15 -30.67 -48.41 -40.03
C PHE A 15 -30.50 -47.64 -38.72
N TYR A 16 -29.99 -48.28 -37.67
CA TYR A 16 -29.71 -47.62 -36.38
C TYR A 16 -28.63 -46.53 -36.52
N VAL A 17 -27.55 -46.79 -37.27
CA VAL A 17 -26.50 -45.78 -37.51
C VAL A 17 -27.05 -44.59 -38.29
N VAL A 18 -27.88 -44.81 -39.32
CA VAL A 18 -28.53 -43.72 -40.07
C VAL A 18 -29.50 -42.94 -39.18
N PHE A 19 -30.29 -43.62 -38.34
CA PHE A 19 -31.21 -42.99 -37.39
C PHE A 19 -30.47 -42.11 -36.37
N VAL A 20 -29.34 -42.57 -35.83
CA VAL A 20 -28.49 -41.78 -34.92
C VAL A 20 -27.87 -40.58 -35.65
N GLN A 21 -27.42 -40.72 -36.89
CA GLN A 21 -26.89 -39.58 -37.65
C GLN A 21 -27.96 -38.53 -37.98
N VAL A 22 -29.19 -38.96 -38.29
CA VAL A 22 -30.33 -38.04 -38.51
C VAL A 22 -30.71 -37.32 -37.22
N GLN A 23 -30.76 -38.03 -36.08
CA GLN A 23 -30.97 -37.41 -34.76
C GLN A 23 -29.90 -36.34 -34.48
N VAL A 24 -28.62 -36.64 -34.69
CA VAL A 24 -27.51 -35.68 -34.46
C VAL A 24 -27.61 -34.44 -35.37
N VAL A 25 -28.05 -34.59 -36.62
CA VAL A 25 -28.25 -33.44 -37.54
C VAL A 25 -29.45 -32.59 -37.13
N ILE A 26 -30.56 -33.21 -36.71
CA ILE A 26 -31.74 -32.48 -36.21
C ILE A 26 -31.40 -31.73 -34.92
N THR A 27 -30.70 -32.35 -33.96
CA THR A 27 -30.25 -31.69 -32.72
C THR A 27 -29.24 -30.57 -33.01
N ARG A 28 -28.38 -30.71 -34.04
CA ARG A 28 -27.49 -29.63 -34.49
C ARG A 28 -28.24 -28.47 -35.15
N GLN A 29 -29.31 -28.73 -35.89
CA GLN A 29 -30.16 -27.66 -36.45
C GLN A 29 -31.00 -26.96 -35.39
N GLU A 30 -31.45 -27.65 -34.34
CA GLU A 30 -32.09 -27.03 -33.17
C GLU A 30 -31.11 -26.19 -32.36
N LYS A 31 -29.87 -26.68 -32.11
CA LYS A 31 -28.79 -25.88 -31.52
C LYS A 31 -28.40 -24.68 -32.39
N ALA A 32 -28.33 -24.83 -33.71
CA ALA A 32 -28.00 -23.72 -34.61
C ALA A 32 -29.13 -22.66 -34.69
N LYS A 33 -30.40 -23.06 -34.54
CA LYS A 33 -31.54 -22.13 -34.41
C LYS A 33 -31.62 -21.47 -33.03
N GLN A 34 -31.20 -22.13 -31.95
CA GLN A 34 -31.07 -21.50 -30.63
C GLN A 34 -29.87 -20.54 -30.53
N VAL A 35 -28.84 -20.70 -31.36
CA VAL A 35 -27.62 -19.85 -31.32
C VAL A 35 -27.76 -18.51 -32.05
N THR A 36 -28.90 -18.21 -32.70
CA THR A 36 -29.07 -16.94 -33.45
C THR A 36 -30.12 -16.00 -32.85
N GLY A 37 -30.45 -16.11 -31.56
CA GLY A 37 -31.52 -15.28 -31.01
C GLY A 37 -31.65 -15.25 -29.50
N GLU A 38 -30.56 -15.16 -28.75
CA GLU A 38 -30.60 -14.63 -27.38
C GLU A 38 -29.42 -13.69 -27.22
N LYS A 39 -29.73 -12.41 -26.96
CA LYS A 39 -28.78 -11.47 -26.38
C LYS A 39 -28.25 -12.13 -25.11
N THR A 40 -26.93 -12.15 -24.95
CA THR A 40 -26.24 -12.46 -23.71
C THR A 40 -26.84 -11.59 -22.60
N GLU A 41 -27.78 -12.15 -21.83
CA GLU A 41 -28.06 -11.63 -20.50
C GLU A 41 -26.79 -11.96 -19.69
N ASP A 42 -26.07 -10.94 -19.28
CA ASP A 42 -25.01 -11.06 -18.27
C ASP A 42 -25.64 -11.73 -17.05
N SER A 43 -25.36 -13.02 -16.86
CA SER A 43 -25.85 -13.76 -15.72
C SER A 43 -25.16 -13.23 -14.47
N VAL A 44 -25.76 -12.24 -13.82
CA VAL A 44 -25.33 -11.74 -12.52
C VAL A 44 -25.74 -12.76 -11.47
N HIS A 45 -24.77 -13.39 -10.82
CA HIS A 45 -25.02 -14.27 -9.70
C HIS A 45 -24.84 -13.50 -8.39
N LYS A 46 -25.92 -13.35 -7.64
CA LYS A 46 -25.92 -12.63 -6.37
C LYS A 46 -25.79 -13.58 -5.20
N VAL A 47 -24.81 -13.34 -4.34
CA VAL A 47 -24.57 -14.06 -3.09
C VAL A 47 -24.78 -13.09 -1.93
N TYR A 48 -25.49 -13.54 -0.90
CA TYR A 48 -25.67 -12.79 0.34
C TYR A 48 -24.90 -13.50 1.45
N SER A 49 -24.26 -12.72 2.34
CA SER A 49 -23.48 -13.20 3.48
C SER A 49 -22.52 -14.31 3.08
N PHE A 50 -21.38 -13.93 2.49
CA PHE A 50 -20.41 -14.91 2.00
C PHE A 50 -19.17 -14.92 2.88
N GLN A 51 -18.52 -16.09 2.89
CA GLN A 51 -17.17 -16.27 3.41
C GLN A 51 -16.42 -17.17 2.43
N PHE A 52 -15.31 -16.66 1.92
CA PHE A 52 -14.41 -17.36 1.02
C PHE A 52 -13.07 -17.55 1.73
N ALA A 53 -12.53 -18.76 1.70
CA ALA A 53 -11.21 -19.05 2.23
C ALA A 53 -10.37 -19.78 1.18
N LYS A 54 -9.14 -19.31 0.99
CA LYS A 54 -8.11 -19.96 0.19
C LYS A 54 -7.11 -20.61 1.13
N TYR A 55 -6.69 -21.83 0.78
CA TYR A 55 -5.72 -22.60 1.55
C TYR A 55 -4.50 -22.93 0.67
N THR A 56 -3.33 -23.00 1.30
CA THR A 56 -2.10 -23.50 0.67
C THR A 56 -2.22 -25.01 0.38
N PRO A 57 -1.36 -25.59 -0.48
CA PRO A 57 -1.33 -27.04 -0.72
C PRO A 57 -1.14 -27.88 0.56
N GLU A 58 -0.50 -27.31 1.57
CA GLU A 58 -0.26 -27.91 2.89
C GLU A 58 -1.47 -27.79 3.84
N GLY A 59 -2.55 -27.13 3.39
CA GLY A 59 -3.79 -26.97 4.16
C GLY A 59 -3.79 -25.78 5.13
N GLN A 60 -2.80 -24.88 5.06
CA GLN A 60 -2.79 -23.67 5.88
C GLN A 60 -3.70 -22.61 5.25
N LYS A 61 -4.42 -21.83 6.07
CA LYS A 61 -5.26 -20.74 5.57
C LYS A 61 -4.35 -19.64 5.01
N GLU A 62 -4.55 -19.28 3.75
CA GLU A 62 -3.76 -18.29 3.02
C GLU A 62 -4.45 -16.92 3.05
N ILE A 63 -5.74 -16.91 2.69
CA ILE A 63 -6.59 -15.71 2.65
C ILE A 63 -8.00 -16.10 3.10
N GLU A 64 -8.68 -15.18 3.78
CA GLU A 64 -10.09 -15.24 4.11
C GLU A 64 -10.77 -13.93 3.72
N ILE A 65 -11.90 -14.00 3.04
CA ILE A 65 -12.68 -12.84 2.60
C ILE A 65 -14.12 -13.06 3.03
N GLU A 66 -14.69 -12.11 3.74
CA GLU A 66 -16.08 -12.11 4.18
C GLU A 66 -16.76 -10.80 3.77
N GLY A 67 -18.08 -10.85 3.57
CA GLY A 67 -18.85 -9.65 3.28
C GLY A 67 -20.36 -9.89 3.17
N ASP A 68 -21.10 -8.79 3.14
CA ASP A 68 -22.56 -8.81 3.21
C ASP A 68 -23.20 -9.29 1.91
N SER A 69 -22.61 -8.91 0.77
CA SER A 69 -23.07 -9.41 -0.52
C SER A 69 -21.99 -9.33 -1.60
N ALA A 70 -22.12 -10.21 -2.58
CA ALA A 70 -21.32 -10.21 -3.79
C ALA A 70 -22.21 -10.33 -5.03
N ASP A 71 -22.03 -9.43 -5.99
CA ASP A 71 -22.62 -9.53 -7.32
C ASP A 71 -21.52 -10.03 -8.27
N ILE A 72 -21.59 -11.31 -8.64
CA ILE A 72 -20.60 -11.99 -9.46
C ILE A 72 -21.07 -11.95 -10.91
N MET A 73 -20.30 -11.26 -11.76
CA MET A 73 -20.52 -11.15 -13.19
C MET A 73 -19.46 -11.96 -13.95
N ALA A 74 -19.54 -12.00 -15.28
CA ALA A 74 -18.56 -12.73 -16.11
C ALA A 74 -17.13 -12.25 -15.82
N ASP A 75 -16.91 -10.94 -15.87
CA ASP A 75 -15.57 -10.33 -15.79
C ASP A 75 -15.28 -9.62 -14.47
N THR A 76 -16.32 -9.29 -13.69
CA THR A 76 -16.18 -8.51 -12.46
C THR A 76 -16.88 -9.17 -11.28
N VAL A 77 -16.43 -8.84 -10.07
CA VAL A 77 -17.16 -9.13 -8.82
C VAL A 77 -17.28 -7.84 -8.03
N HIS A 78 -18.50 -7.42 -7.73
CA HIS A 78 -18.75 -6.32 -6.81
C HIS A 78 -19.01 -6.88 -5.41
N LEU A 79 -18.39 -6.27 -4.40
CA LEU A 79 -18.45 -6.68 -3.01
C LEU A 79 -18.98 -5.52 -2.16
N MET A 80 -19.80 -5.83 -1.17
CA MET A 80 -20.34 -4.86 -0.20
C MET A 80 -19.92 -5.26 1.22
N ASN A 81 -19.47 -4.27 1.99
CA ASN A 81 -18.98 -4.40 3.37
C ASN A 81 -17.98 -5.56 3.50
N VAL A 82 -16.84 -5.41 2.84
CA VAL A 82 -15.85 -6.47 2.72
C VAL A 82 -14.82 -6.40 3.84
N MET A 83 -14.49 -7.55 4.40
CA MET A 83 -13.30 -7.76 5.23
C MET A 83 -12.46 -8.87 4.60
N ALA A 84 -11.18 -8.59 4.40
CA ALA A 84 -10.20 -9.57 3.92
C ALA A 84 -9.09 -9.73 4.95
N LYS A 85 -8.69 -10.97 5.21
CA LYS A 85 -7.56 -11.33 6.09
C LYS A 85 -6.55 -12.12 5.27
N ALA A 86 -5.35 -11.60 5.15
CA ALA A 86 -4.22 -12.28 4.51
C ALA A 86 -3.30 -12.85 5.61
N TYR A 87 -3.05 -14.16 5.53
CA TYR A 87 -2.22 -14.91 6.47
C TYR A 87 -0.86 -15.32 5.88
N ALA A 88 -0.68 -15.13 4.58
CA ALA A 88 0.52 -15.55 3.84
C ALA A 88 1.75 -14.66 4.06
N GLU A 89 1.59 -13.52 4.73
CA GLU A 89 2.67 -12.60 5.05
C GLU A 89 3.27 -12.93 6.43
N GLU A 90 4.52 -12.54 6.69
CA GLU A 90 5.18 -12.75 8.01
C GLU A 90 4.35 -12.17 9.18
N VAL A 91 3.56 -11.13 8.89
CA VAL A 91 2.59 -10.53 9.80
C VAL A 91 1.22 -10.52 9.12
N PRO A 92 0.20 -11.17 9.69
CA PRO A 92 -1.15 -11.15 9.15
C PRO A 92 -1.71 -9.74 9.01
N VAL A 93 -2.42 -9.50 7.91
CA VAL A 93 -3.04 -8.20 7.60
C VAL A 93 -4.55 -8.38 7.44
N THR A 94 -5.32 -7.51 8.10
CA THR A 94 -6.77 -7.38 7.92
C THR A 94 -7.07 -6.09 7.18
N VAL A 95 -7.85 -6.16 6.10
CA VAL A 95 -8.32 -5.01 5.33
C VAL A 95 -9.84 -4.98 5.37
N THR A 96 -10.43 -3.81 5.63
CA THR A 96 -11.88 -3.59 5.61
C THR A 96 -12.22 -2.42 4.68
N ALA A 97 -13.35 -2.50 3.98
CA ALA A 97 -13.90 -1.43 3.16
C ALA A 97 -15.41 -1.60 2.97
N ASP A 98 -16.12 -0.51 2.67
CA ASP A 98 -17.57 -0.59 2.43
C ASP A 98 -17.87 -1.16 1.05
N LYS A 99 -16.98 -0.96 0.06
CA LYS A 99 -17.13 -1.49 -1.29
C LYS A 99 -15.84 -2.08 -1.83
N GLY A 100 -16.00 -3.11 -2.63
CA GLY A 100 -14.92 -3.71 -3.40
C GLY A 100 -15.35 -4.04 -4.82
N ARG A 101 -14.39 -4.02 -5.74
CA ARG A 101 -14.53 -4.50 -7.11
C ARG A 101 -13.30 -5.31 -7.48
N TYR A 102 -13.51 -6.56 -7.85
CA TYR A 102 -12.47 -7.40 -8.43
C TYR A 102 -12.68 -7.50 -9.94
N ASP A 103 -11.69 -7.05 -10.71
CA ASP A 103 -11.61 -7.23 -12.16
C ASP A 103 -10.83 -8.51 -12.45
N LYS A 104 -11.51 -9.52 -13.00
CA LYS A 104 -10.94 -10.85 -13.26
C LYS A 104 -10.00 -10.87 -14.45
N LYS A 105 -10.11 -9.89 -15.36
CA LYS A 105 -9.28 -9.81 -16.58
C LYS A 105 -7.96 -9.14 -16.26
N GLU A 106 -8.01 -8.02 -15.56
CA GLU A 106 -6.83 -7.25 -15.17
C GLU A 106 -6.20 -7.77 -13.87
N ASN A 107 -6.86 -8.70 -13.19
CA ASN A 107 -6.50 -9.17 -11.85
C ASN A 107 -6.26 -7.99 -10.89
N LEU A 108 -7.21 -7.06 -10.86
CA LEU A 108 -7.15 -5.82 -10.07
C LEU A 108 -8.25 -5.84 -9.02
N ILE A 109 -7.88 -5.62 -7.76
CA ILE A 109 -8.84 -5.44 -6.68
C ILE A 109 -8.83 -3.96 -6.31
N HIS A 110 -9.96 -3.29 -6.53
CA HIS A 110 -10.20 -1.93 -6.08
C HIS A 110 -11.13 -1.96 -4.87
N ILE A 111 -10.73 -1.39 -3.75
CA ILE A 111 -11.60 -1.18 -2.59
C ILE A 111 -11.72 0.31 -2.31
N GLU A 112 -12.92 0.74 -1.92
CA GLU A 112 -13.24 2.14 -1.70
C GLU A 112 -14.16 2.31 -0.50
N GLN A 113 -14.17 3.53 0.04
CA GLN A 113 -14.96 4.01 1.17
C GLN A 113 -14.58 3.34 2.50
N ASN A 114 -14.11 4.16 3.45
CA ASN A 114 -13.69 3.72 4.78
C ASN A 114 -12.65 2.59 4.77
N VAL A 115 -11.66 2.69 3.86
CA VAL A 115 -10.63 1.67 3.72
C VAL A 115 -9.68 1.72 4.92
N VAL A 116 -9.59 0.60 5.64
CA VAL A 116 -8.69 0.44 6.78
C VAL A 116 -7.91 -0.86 6.63
N ALA A 117 -6.58 -0.78 6.63
CA ALA A 117 -5.72 -1.95 6.74
C ALA A 117 -5.04 -1.97 8.11
N THR A 118 -5.04 -3.10 8.78
CA THR A 118 -4.46 -3.29 10.12
C THR A 118 -3.59 -4.55 10.13
N THR A 119 -2.35 -4.41 10.56
CA THR A 119 -1.44 -5.53 10.80
C THR A 119 -1.58 -6.02 12.24
N GLU A 120 -1.26 -7.30 12.50
CA GLU A 120 -1.31 -7.86 13.86
C GLU A 120 -0.40 -7.12 14.86
N ASP A 121 0.71 -6.56 14.37
CA ASP A 121 1.64 -5.79 15.20
C ASP A 121 1.10 -4.40 15.59
N GLY A 122 -0.10 -4.00 15.14
CA GLY A 122 -0.80 -2.77 15.53
C GLY A 122 -0.61 -1.59 14.58
N THR A 123 0.03 -1.77 13.42
CA THR A 123 0.09 -0.73 12.38
C THR A 123 -1.27 -0.58 11.71
N ARG A 124 -1.74 0.65 11.53
CA ARG A 124 -3.03 0.93 10.90
C ARG A 124 -2.91 1.94 9.78
N LEU A 125 -3.31 1.56 8.58
CA LEU A 125 -3.46 2.42 7.41
C LEU A 125 -4.94 2.81 7.27
N LEU A 126 -5.18 4.08 6.96
CA LEU A 126 -6.50 4.66 6.70
C LEU A 126 -6.46 5.43 5.39
N THR A 127 -7.43 5.18 4.51
CA THR A 127 -7.57 5.88 3.23
C THR A 127 -9.00 5.74 2.68
N GLU A 128 -9.31 6.46 1.61
CA GLU A 128 -10.62 6.37 0.93
C GLU A 128 -10.64 5.30 -0.17
N GLU A 129 -9.50 4.98 -0.77
CA GLU A 129 -9.39 3.96 -1.81
C GLU A 129 -8.03 3.25 -1.77
N LEU A 130 -8.03 2.00 -2.22
CA LEU A 130 -6.82 1.21 -2.36
C LEU A 130 -6.96 0.25 -3.54
N ASP A 131 -6.00 0.30 -4.44
CA ASP A 131 -5.83 -0.67 -5.51
C ASP A 131 -4.80 -1.72 -5.10
N MET A 132 -5.15 -2.98 -5.28
CA MET A 132 -4.26 -4.12 -5.06
C MET A 132 -4.02 -4.82 -6.38
N HIS A 133 -2.74 -5.02 -6.69
CA HIS A 133 -2.26 -5.75 -7.85
C HIS A 133 -1.60 -7.06 -7.38
N PRO A 134 -2.35 -8.17 -7.25
CA PRO A 134 -1.84 -9.41 -6.67
C PRO A 134 -0.64 -9.96 -7.45
N ASP A 135 -0.65 -9.89 -8.78
CA ASP A 135 0.45 -10.38 -9.62
C ASP A 135 1.74 -9.56 -9.48
N GLN A 136 1.61 -8.29 -9.09
CA GLN A 136 2.74 -7.39 -8.90
C GLN A 136 3.19 -7.33 -7.44
N HIS A 137 2.46 -7.96 -6.51
CA HIS A 137 2.66 -7.84 -5.07
C HIS A 137 2.72 -6.37 -4.61
N VAL A 138 1.82 -5.54 -5.13
CA VAL A 138 1.78 -4.11 -4.84
C VAL A 138 0.37 -3.69 -4.42
N ILE A 139 0.33 -2.79 -3.44
CA ILE A 139 -0.85 -1.99 -3.11
C ILE A 139 -0.53 -0.52 -3.31
N GLU A 140 -1.47 0.24 -3.86
CA GLU A 140 -1.30 1.67 -4.08
C GLU A 140 -2.59 2.47 -4.16
N ASN A 141 -2.46 3.79 -4.04
CA ASN A 141 -3.52 4.74 -4.33
C ASN A 141 -2.94 6.10 -4.75
N GLU A 142 -3.82 7.01 -5.15
CA GLU A 142 -3.47 8.41 -5.47
C GLU A 142 -4.05 9.42 -4.48
N VAL A 143 -4.82 8.97 -3.49
CA VAL A 143 -5.53 9.82 -2.51
C VAL A 143 -4.77 9.95 -1.19
N ASN A 144 -5.31 10.78 -0.29
CA ASN A 144 -4.73 10.95 1.04
C ASN A 144 -4.71 9.62 1.80
N THR A 145 -3.58 9.34 2.44
CA THR A 145 -3.36 8.12 3.20
C THR A 145 -2.71 8.48 4.53
N GLN A 146 -3.24 7.91 5.60
CA GLN A 146 -2.71 8.05 6.95
C GLN A 146 -2.25 6.69 7.48
N VAL A 147 -1.07 6.62 8.08
CA VAL A 147 -0.54 5.43 8.73
C VAL A 147 -0.21 5.76 10.18
N LYS A 148 -0.74 4.96 11.10
CA LYS A 148 -0.53 5.07 12.54
C LYS A 148 0.18 3.85 13.07
N LYS A 149 1.21 4.07 13.87
CA LYS A 149 1.95 3.02 14.57
C LYS A 149 2.51 3.56 15.88
N ASP A 150 2.09 2.98 17.00
CA ASP A 150 2.56 3.37 18.33
C ASP A 150 2.46 4.89 18.55
N ASN A 151 3.60 5.59 18.66
CA ASN A 151 3.73 7.02 18.85
C ASN A 151 3.98 7.80 17.54
N ILE A 152 3.86 7.15 16.38
CA ILE A 152 4.15 7.70 15.05
C ILE A 152 2.86 7.80 14.23
N ASN A 153 2.63 8.97 13.65
CA ASN A 153 1.58 9.20 12.66
C ASN A 153 2.22 9.74 11.38
N VAL A 154 1.89 9.14 10.25
CA VAL A 154 2.33 9.57 8.92
C VAL A 154 1.11 9.88 8.08
N GLU A 155 1.11 11.00 7.39
CA GLU A 155 0.07 11.39 6.45
C GLU A 155 0.72 11.84 5.15
N GLY A 156 0.13 11.50 4.01
CA GLY A 156 0.62 11.95 2.72
C GLY A 156 -0.35 11.64 1.59
N LEU A 157 -0.15 12.32 0.47
CA LEU A 157 -0.96 12.15 -0.73
C LEU A 157 -0.35 11.07 -1.63
N GLY A 158 -1.12 10.00 -1.86
CA GLY A 158 -0.75 8.82 -2.62
C GLY A 158 0.25 7.95 -1.87
N ALA A 159 -0.06 6.65 -1.81
CA ALA A 159 0.78 5.65 -1.18
C ALA A 159 1.06 4.50 -2.15
N ARG A 160 2.21 3.85 -2.00
CA ARG A 160 2.56 2.60 -2.67
C ARG A 160 3.40 1.75 -1.72
N ALA A 161 3.04 0.48 -1.59
CA ALA A 161 3.79 -0.49 -0.80
C ALA A 161 3.83 -1.84 -1.52
N ASP A 162 4.91 -2.60 -1.29
CA ASP A 162 4.89 -4.03 -1.59
C ASP A 162 4.11 -4.80 -0.52
N THR A 163 3.53 -5.96 -0.86
CA THR A 163 2.71 -6.74 0.10
C THR A 163 3.53 -7.28 1.27
N GLN A 164 4.85 -7.42 1.11
CA GLN A 164 5.78 -7.82 2.17
C GLN A 164 6.17 -6.65 3.08
N LEU A 165 5.68 -5.43 2.78
CA LEU A 165 5.92 -4.19 3.53
C LEU A 165 7.41 -3.88 3.75
N LYS A 166 8.30 -4.34 2.86
CA LYS A 166 9.74 -4.02 2.93
C LYS A 166 10.01 -2.57 2.59
N LYS A 167 9.18 -2.00 1.71
CA LYS A 167 9.30 -0.64 1.24
C LYS A 167 7.93 0.04 1.12
N VAL A 168 7.81 1.17 1.77
CA VAL A 168 6.62 2.02 1.71
C VAL A 168 7.01 3.38 1.13
N LYS A 169 6.20 3.88 0.20
CA LYS A 169 6.39 5.19 -0.42
C LYS A 169 5.12 6.01 -0.28
N PHE A 170 5.25 7.21 0.26
CA PHE A 170 4.27 8.29 0.07
C PHE A 170 4.75 9.19 -1.07
N LYS A 171 3.84 9.63 -1.94
CA LYS A 171 4.24 10.31 -3.19
C LYS A 171 4.60 11.78 -2.96
N LYS A 172 3.83 12.50 -2.14
CA LYS A 172 4.01 13.94 -1.88
C LYS A 172 3.23 14.44 -0.67
N ASN A 173 3.51 15.68 -0.27
CA ASN A 173 2.84 16.40 0.84
C ASN A 173 2.82 15.56 2.12
N VAL A 174 3.99 15.06 2.50
CA VAL A 174 4.10 14.11 3.60
C VAL A 174 4.30 14.87 4.91
N THR A 175 3.59 14.46 5.94
CA THR A 175 3.75 14.91 7.32
C THR A 175 3.94 13.70 8.22
N VAL A 176 5.04 13.68 8.97
CA VAL A 176 5.35 12.67 9.98
C VAL A 176 5.35 13.36 11.34
N ILE A 177 4.58 12.82 12.27
CA ILE A 177 4.51 13.29 13.66
C ILE A 177 4.95 12.16 14.56
N VAL A 178 6.00 12.40 15.34
CA VAL A 178 6.51 11.47 16.35
C VAL A 178 6.24 12.07 17.72
N GLN A 179 5.38 11.42 18.50
CA GLN A 179 5.12 11.80 19.88
C GLN A 179 6.26 11.32 20.78
N SER A 180 6.90 12.23 21.50
CA SER A 180 7.90 11.88 22.50
C SER A 180 7.22 11.25 23.72
N SER A 181 7.66 10.05 24.11
CA SER A 181 7.12 9.31 25.26
C SER A 181 7.90 9.54 26.56
N GLU A 182 9.00 10.29 26.53
CA GLU A 182 10.02 10.23 27.59
C GLU A 182 10.13 11.49 28.46
N GLU A 183 9.60 12.66 28.08
CA GLU A 183 9.72 13.87 28.91
C GLU A 183 8.47 14.76 28.83
N GLU A 184 7.86 15.07 29.98
CA GLU A 184 6.85 16.12 30.11
C GLU A 184 7.44 17.45 29.62
N GLY A 185 6.99 17.93 28.46
CA GLY A 185 7.41 19.22 27.89
C GLY A 185 8.21 19.17 26.59
N SER A 186 8.65 17.99 26.11
CA SER A 186 9.49 17.88 24.90
C SER A 186 8.72 18.15 23.58
N GLY A 187 7.38 18.11 23.60
CA GLY A 187 6.54 18.32 22.42
C GLY A 187 6.71 17.22 21.34
N PRO A 188 5.82 17.15 20.33
CA PRO A 188 6.00 16.24 19.22
C PRO A 188 7.10 16.74 18.27
N THR A 189 7.86 15.81 17.67
CA THR A 189 8.70 16.12 16.50
C THR A 189 7.85 16.01 15.24
N THR A 190 7.84 17.05 14.42
CA THR A 190 7.12 17.08 13.14
C THR A 190 8.12 17.16 12.00
N ILE A 191 7.99 16.29 11.01
CA ILE A 191 8.79 16.29 9.79
C ILE A 191 7.84 16.42 8.61
N THR A 192 8.00 17.44 7.77
CA THR A 192 7.22 17.63 6.54
C THR A 192 8.12 17.61 5.32
N CYS A 193 7.63 17.11 4.19
CA CYS A 193 8.27 17.32 2.90
C CYS A 193 7.23 17.43 1.78
N ASP A 194 7.54 18.22 0.76
CA ASP A 194 6.65 18.41 -0.40
C ASP A 194 6.69 17.20 -1.33
N GLY A 195 7.85 16.55 -1.42
CA GLY A 195 8.11 15.41 -2.30
C GLY A 195 7.91 14.06 -1.61
N PRO A 196 8.51 13.00 -2.17
CA PRO A 196 8.26 11.64 -1.69
C PRO A 196 8.96 11.34 -0.38
N LEU A 197 8.26 10.62 0.48
CA LEU A 197 8.85 9.85 1.59
C LEU A 197 9.00 8.40 1.14
N VAL A 198 10.20 7.84 1.26
CA VAL A 198 10.45 6.41 1.02
C VAL A 198 11.04 5.79 2.28
N VAL A 199 10.33 4.84 2.87
CA VAL A 199 10.78 4.05 4.02
C VAL A 199 11.25 2.69 3.51
N ASP A 200 12.51 2.36 3.75
CA ASP A 200 13.13 1.08 3.44
C ASP A 200 13.42 0.36 4.77
N TYR A 201 12.55 -0.61 5.10
CA TYR A 201 12.61 -1.32 6.38
C TYR A 201 13.77 -2.30 6.46
N ASP A 202 14.25 -2.81 5.32
CA ASP A 202 15.44 -3.68 5.27
C ASP A 202 16.70 -2.89 5.66
N LYS A 203 16.81 -1.64 5.18
CA LYS A 203 17.94 -0.76 5.48
C LYS A 203 17.76 0.11 6.73
N ASN A 204 16.56 0.11 7.30
CA ASN A 204 16.19 0.94 8.45
C ASN A 204 16.44 2.45 8.19
N ILE A 205 16.00 2.90 7.03
CA ILE A 205 16.21 4.27 6.56
C ILE A 205 14.92 4.85 5.96
N ALA A 206 14.64 6.11 6.29
CA ALA A 206 13.58 6.90 5.70
C ALA A 206 14.20 8.06 4.91
N HIS A 207 13.82 8.17 3.64
CA HIS A 207 14.28 9.19 2.71
C HIS A 207 13.18 10.24 2.51
N PHE A 208 13.43 11.47 2.95
CA PHE A 208 12.58 12.62 2.73
C PHE A 208 13.18 13.49 1.64
N LYS A 209 12.36 13.96 0.71
CA LYS A 209 12.81 14.78 -0.42
C LYS A 209 11.91 15.97 -0.66
N GLU A 210 12.52 17.04 -1.18
CA GLU A 210 11.91 18.30 -1.59
C GLU A 210 11.35 19.07 -0.38
N ASN A 211 12.03 20.17 -0.04
CA ASN A 211 11.62 21.09 1.03
C ASN A 211 11.32 20.39 2.35
N VAL A 212 12.30 19.62 2.84
CA VAL A 212 12.18 18.91 4.10
C VAL A 212 12.30 19.88 5.25
N VAL A 213 11.33 19.88 6.16
CA VAL A 213 11.30 20.70 7.36
C VAL A 213 11.09 19.78 8.56
N THR A 214 12.02 19.80 9.51
CA THR A 214 11.88 19.16 10.81
C THR A 214 11.71 20.23 11.88
N GLN A 215 10.77 20.06 12.79
CA GLN A 215 10.52 20.97 13.89
C GLN A 215 10.21 20.22 15.18
N ASP A 216 10.84 20.64 16.27
CA ASP A 216 10.57 20.18 17.63
C ASP A 216 10.72 21.34 18.64
N SER A 217 10.73 21.04 19.94
CA SER A 217 10.93 22.05 21.01
C SER A 217 12.31 22.71 21.00
N ARG A 218 13.31 22.09 20.35
CA ARG A 218 14.69 22.57 20.28
C ARG A 218 14.96 23.44 19.06
N GLY A 219 14.03 23.53 18.11
CA GLY A 219 14.15 24.40 16.95
C GLY A 219 13.58 23.83 15.66
N LYS A 220 14.04 24.39 14.54
CA LYS A 220 13.63 24.05 13.18
C LYS A 220 14.85 23.76 12.32
N LEU A 221 14.80 22.69 11.55
CA LEU A 221 15.81 22.31 10.56
C LEU A 221 15.13 22.25 9.18
N THR A 222 15.65 22.96 8.19
CA THR A 222 15.20 22.86 6.79
C THR A 222 16.31 22.33 5.90
N ALA A 223 15.98 21.54 4.88
CA ALA A 223 16.92 21.06 3.86
C ALA A 223 16.18 20.61 2.59
N ASN A 224 16.90 20.43 1.49
CA ASN A 224 16.32 19.89 0.25
C ASN A 224 16.03 18.39 0.37
N MET A 225 16.86 17.64 1.10
CA MET A 225 16.67 16.20 1.37
C MET A 225 17.13 15.85 2.78
N MET A 226 16.50 14.84 3.39
CA MET A 226 16.94 14.26 4.65
C MET A 226 16.83 12.74 4.64
N ASP A 227 17.88 12.08 5.08
CA ASP A 227 17.91 10.64 5.34
C ASP A 227 17.94 10.40 6.85
N VAL A 228 16.92 9.70 7.36
CA VAL A 228 16.78 9.36 8.77
C VAL A 228 17.03 7.87 8.95
N TYR A 229 18.08 7.53 9.70
CA TYR A 229 18.44 6.17 10.05
C TYR A 229 17.91 5.86 11.46
N TYR A 230 17.33 4.68 11.63
CA TYR A 230 16.88 4.20 12.93
C TYR A 230 17.49 2.84 13.27
N ASN A 231 17.62 2.58 14.56
CA ASN A 231 18.12 1.31 15.07
C ASN A 231 16.94 0.34 15.24
N ARG A 232 17.01 -0.83 14.60
CA ARG A 232 15.94 -1.85 14.64
C ARG A 232 15.64 -2.38 16.04
N VAL A 233 16.66 -2.44 16.91
CA VAL A 233 16.56 -2.98 18.27
C VAL A 233 15.96 -1.94 19.22
N SER A 234 16.53 -0.74 19.25
CA SER A 234 16.06 0.31 20.17
C SER A 234 14.84 1.08 19.64
N ARG A 235 14.50 0.95 18.35
CA ARG A 235 13.47 1.73 17.65
C ARG A 235 13.68 3.24 17.72
N ARG A 236 14.91 3.69 18.02
CA ARG A 236 15.29 5.11 18.10
C ARG A 236 16.03 5.55 16.85
N VAL A 237 15.93 6.84 16.53
CA VAL A 237 16.76 7.49 15.50
C VAL A 237 18.22 7.40 15.93
N SER A 238 19.09 6.92 15.03
CA SER A 238 20.53 6.82 15.27
C SER A 238 21.30 7.94 14.58
N LYS A 239 20.89 8.31 13.36
CA LYS A 239 21.58 9.31 12.53
C LYS A 239 20.60 10.02 11.62
N ILE A 240 20.78 11.32 11.44
CA ILE A 240 20.10 12.11 10.41
C ILE A 240 21.17 12.73 9.52
N VAL A 241 20.95 12.65 8.20
CA VAL A 241 21.80 13.29 7.19
C VAL A 241 20.92 14.23 6.38
N ALA A 242 21.13 15.53 6.51
CA ALA A 242 20.42 16.57 5.75
C ALA A 242 21.37 17.20 4.72
N VAL A 243 20.88 17.42 3.50
CA VAL A 243 21.69 17.95 2.40
C VAL A 243 20.89 18.96 1.56
N GLY A 244 21.58 20.02 1.15
CA GLY A 244 21.09 21.08 0.28
C GLY A 244 20.38 22.18 1.06
N ASP A 245 20.90 23.39 0.96
CA ASP A 245 20.33 24.62 1.54
C ASP A 245 19.92 24.44 3.00
N VAL A 246 20.82 23.84 3.81
CA VAL A 246 20.48 23.47 5.18
C VAL A 246 20.45 24.72 6.07
N VAL A 247 19.35 24.89 6.80
CA VAL A 247 19.18 25.96 7.79
C VAL A 247 18.73 25.35 9.11
N ILE A 248 19.48 25.62 10.17
CA ILE A 248 19.12 25.30 11.55
C ILE A 248 18.72 26.60 12.23
N GLU A 249 17.52 26.65 12.80
CA GLU A 249 16.99 27.79 13.55
C GLU A 249 16.66 27.35 14.98
N ASN A 250 17.35 27.95 15.95
CA ASN A 250 17.10 27.72 17.37
C ASN A 250 15.92 28.58 17.87
N PRO A 251 15.32 28.27 19.03
CA PRO A 251 14.19 29.02 19.58
C PRO A 251 14.53 30.49 19.86
N ASP A 252 15.80 30.79 20.12
CA ASP A 252 16.32 32.14 20.33
C ASP A 252 16.46 32.96 19.02
N GLY A 253 16.11 32.39 17.87
CA GLY A 253 16.18 33.03 16.55
C GLY A 253 17.55 32.94 15.86
N ASN A 254 18.56 32.35 16.51
CA ASN A 254 19.87 32.10 15.91
C ASN A 254 19.75 31.14 14.72
N LYS A 255 20.43 31.46 13.61
CA LYS A 255 20.41 30.66 12.38
C LYS A 255 21.79 30.19 11.99
N THR A 256 21.90 28.92 11.62
CA THR A 256 23.11 28.33 11.06
C THR A 256 22.81 27.81 9.67
N PHE A 257 23.61 28.21 8.69
CA PHE A 257 23.53 27.81 7.29
C PHE A 257 24.66 26.83 6.98
N SER A 258 24.36 25.80 6.18
CA SER A 258 25.34 24.81 5.75
C SER A 258 24.87 24.09 4.47
N ASP A 259 25.81 23.55 3.68
CA ASP A 259 25.45 22.67 2.57
C ASP A 259 24.93 21.31 3.03
N SER A 260 25.42 20.82 4.18
CA SER A 260 25.06 19.51 4.70
C SER A 260 25.22 19.42 6.22
N VAL A 261 24.36 18.61 6.85
CA VAL A 261 24.38 18.39 8.28
C VAL A 261 24.25 16.91 8.58
N ILE A 262 25.10 16.41 9.46
CA ILE A 262 24.98 15.07 10.04
C ILE A 262 24.72 15.23 11.54
N TYR A 263 23.60 14.68 12.00
CA TYR A 263 23.30 14.55 13.42
C TYR A 263 23.49 13.10 13.86
N LEU A 264 24.31 12.90 14.89
CA LEU A 264 24.57 11.60 15.52
C LEU A 264 23.86 11.58 16.88
N ALA A 265 22.77 10.82 16.97
CA ALA A 265 21.87 10.86 18.11
C ALA A 265 22.50 10.30 19.40
N GLU A 266 23.30 9.23 19.31
CA GLU A 266 23.99 8.63 20.47
C GLU A 266 25.04 9.57 21.07
N GLU A 267 25.68 10.39 20.24
CA GLU A 267 26.71 11.35 20.66
C GLU A 267 26.12 12.73 21.01
N GLY A 268 24.86 13.00 20.66
CA GLY A 268 24.28 14.34 20.69
C GLY A 268 25.05 15.34 19.82
N ARG A 269 25.74 14.87 18.78
CA ARG A 269 26.72 15.64 18.02
C ARG A 269 26.17 16.05 16.67
N ILE A 270 26.38 17.32 16.31
CA ILE A 270 26.11 17.87 14.98
C ILE A 270 27.44 18.09 14.25
N ILE A 271 27.51 17.66 13.00
CA ILE A 271 28.64 17.87 12.10
C ILE A 271 28.09 18.66 10.91
N LEU A 272 28.56 19.89 10.76
CA LEU A 272 28.27 20.73 9.60
C LEU A 272 29.31 20.46 8.52
N GLY A 273 28.90 20.50 7.26
CA GLY A 273 29.78 20.27 6.12
C GLY A 273 29.50 21.22 4.97
N GLY A 274 30.54 21.54 4.20
CA GLY A 274 30.49 22.53 3.13
C GLY A 274 30.68 23.95 3.64
N ASP A 275 30.10 24.92 2.95
CA ASP A 275 30.19 26.33 3.34
C ASP A 275 29.25 26.59 4.52
N THR A 276 29.81 27.09 5.64
CA THR A 276 29.07 27.27 6.89
C THR A 276 29.06 28.72 7.34
N GLU A 277 27.87 29.25 7.64
CA GLU A 277 27.70 30.61 8.17
C GLU A 277 26.72 30.58 9.36
N ALA A 278 26.98 31.38 10.40
CA ALA A 278 26.11 31.48 11.57
C ALA A 278 25.70 32.95 11.82
N LEU A 279 24.41 33.17 12.03
CA LEU A 279 23.80 34.46 12.38
C LEU A 279 23.22 34.38 13.80
N TYR A 280 23.74 35.24 14.68
CA TYR A 280 23.31 35.33 16.07
C TYR A 280 22.43 36.57 16.28
N TYR A 281 21.24 36.38 16.85
CA TYR A 281 20.32 37.46 17.23
C TYR A 281 20.28 37.57 18.75
N GLY A 282 21.22 38.33 19.31
CA GLY A 282 21.21 38.72 20.73
C GLY A 282 20.66 40.13 20.92
N GLY A 283 19.64 40.27 21.77
CA GLY A 283 19.29 41.55 22.38
C GLY A 283 20.43 42.03 23.28
N GLU A 284 20.74 43.34 23.19
CA GLU A 284 21.91 44.02 23.77
C GLU A 284 23.24 43.33 23.46
N GLY A 285 23.82 43.67 22.31
CA GLY A 285 25.16 43.23 21.95
C GLY A 285 26.23 43.75 22.92
N PRO A 286 27.31 43.00 23.17
CA PRO A 286 28.58 43.64 23.49
C PRO A 286 29.08 44.31 22.21
N GLU A 287 29.42 45.59 22.29
CA GLU A 287 30.08 46.30 21.21
C GLU A 287 31.29 45.51 20.71
N GLY A 288 31.25 45.14 19.42
CA GLY A 288 32.41 44.67 18.68
C GLY A 288 32.65 43.16 18.74
N LEU A 289 31.95 42.41 17.89
CA LEU A 289 32.55 41.25 17.24
C LEU A 289 32.23 41.30 15.76
N GLU A 290 33.29 41.51 14.97
CA GLU A 290 33.29 41.45 13.51
C GLU A 290 32.82 40.07 13.02
N LYS A 291 32.21 40.06 11.83
CA LYS A 291 31.85 38.86 11.08
C LYS A 291 33.01 37.86 11.05
N GLY A 292 32.90 36.78 11.81
CA GLY A 292 33.77 35.63 11.68
C GLY A 292 33.33 34.80 10.48
N ILE A 293 34.06 34.91 9.38
CA ILE A 293 34.07 33.91 8.30
C ILE A 293 34.95 32.76 8.80
N PHE A 294 34.40 31.55 8.90
CA PHE A 294 35.18 30.32 9.10
C PHE A 294 35.54 29.71 7.75
#